data_AF-A0A520EPJ5-F1
#
_entry.id   AF-A0A520EPJ5-F1
#
_cell.length_a   1.000
_cell.length_b   1.000
_cell.length_c   1.000
_cell.angle_alpha   90.00
_cell.angle_beta   90.00
_cell.angle_gamma   90.00
#
_symmetry.space_group_name_H-M   'P 1'
#
loop_
_entity.id
_entity.type
_entity.pdbx_description
1 polymer ?
#
loop_
_entity_poly.entity_id
_entity_poly.type
_entity_poly.pdbx_seq_one_letter_code
_entity_poly.pdbx_strand_id
1 'polypeptide(L)' 'MLTTWLVSDSKSEASRALYLSMGTVNTHLSRIRAKYSAVGRTAPTKAALLARALQDGFIDIDEL' A
#
# COMPACT_ATOMS: atom_id res chain seq x y z
N MET A 1 -4.05 -4.87 -4.79
CA MET A 1 -3.50 -3.51 -5.01
C MET A 1 -2.54 -3.11 -3.89
N LEU A 2 -2.98 -2.99 -2.62
CA LEU A 2 -2.08 -2.58 -1.52
C LEU A 2 -0.91 -3.55 -1.36
N THR A 3 -1.17 -4.85 -1.23
CA THR A 3 -0.13 -5.89 -1.10
C THR A 3 0.86 -5.87 -2.27
N THR A 4 0.34 -5.81 -3.50
CA THR A 4 1.17 -5.66 -4.70
C THR A 4 2.06 -4.42 -4.66
N TRP A 5 1.56 -3.27 -4.20
CA TRP A 5 2.37 -2.07 -3.99
C TRP A 5 3.44 -2.25 -2.90
N LEU A 6 3.15 -3.00 -1.84
CA LEU A 6 4.10 -3.23 -0.74
C LEU A 6 5.32 -4.03 -1.22
N VAL A 7 5.12 -5.04 -2.07
CA VAL A 7 6.19 -5.89 -2.62
C VAL A 7 6.88 -5.32 -3.86
N SER A 8 6.36 -4.26 -4.49
CA SER A 8 7.02 -3.59 -5.64
C SER A 8 7.98 -2.49 -5.20
N ASP A 9 9.13 -2.35 -5.86
CA ASP A 9 10.13 -1.31 -5.54
C ASP A 9 9.68 0.10 -5.93
N SER A 10 8.78 0.21 -6.92
CA SER A 10 8.33 1.50 -7.43
C SER A 10 6.87 1.53 -7.84
N LYS A 11 6.29 2.75 -7.91
CA LYS A 11 4.88 2.92 -8.32
C LYS A 11 4.69 2.52 -9.77
N SER A 12 5.72 2.69 -10.59
CA SER A 12 5.74 2.27 -11.98
C SER A 12 5.62 0.74 -12.09
N GLU A 13 6.41 0.01 -11.31
CA GLU A 13 6.34 -1.46 -11.27
C GLU A 13 4.97 -1.96 -10.79
N ALA A 14 4.47 -1.44 -9.67
CA ALA A 14 3.15 -1.80 -9.16
C ALA A 14 2.03 -1.48 -10.17
N SER A 15 2.16 -0.36 -10.88
CA SER A 15 1.20 0.05 -11.92
C SER A 15 1.19 -0.94 -13.09
N ARG A 16 2.36 -1.42 -13.52
CA ARG A 16 2.50 -2.44 -14.56
C ARG A 16 1.93 -3.79 -14.12
N ALA A 17 2.28 -4.24 -12.91
CA ALA A 17 1.81 -5.51 -12.35
C ALA A 17 0.28 -5.56 -12.19
N LEU A 18 -0.35 -4.40 -11.94
CA LEU A 18 -1.80 -4.28 -11.76
C LEU A 18 -2.54 -3.82 -13.02
N TYR A 19 -1.85 -3.55 -14.13
CA TYR A 19 -2.41 -2.93 -15.33
C TYR A 19 -3.17 -1.62 -15.05
N LEU A 20 -2.63 -0.80 -14.14
CA LEU A 20 -3.18 0.49 -13.74
C LEU A 20 -2.30 1.64 -14.21
N SER A 21 -2.87 2.85 -14.29
CA SER A 21 -2.07 4.06 -14.40
C SER A 21 -1.39 4.40 -13.07
N MET A 22 -0.25 5.09 -13.10
CA MET A 22 0.37 5.63 -11.88
C MET A 22 -0.56 6.60 -11.13
N GLY A 23 -1.39 7.36 -11.84
CA GLY A 23 -2.39 8.23 -11.24
C GLY A 23 -3.40 7.45 -10.39
N THR A 24 -3.89 6.33 -10.92
CA THR A 24 -4.79 5.42 -10.22
C THR A 24 -4.13 4.86 -8.96
N VAL A 25 -2.87 4.40 -9.06
CA VAL A 25 -2.09 3.93 -7.90
C VAL A 25 -2.00 5.01 -6.82
N ASN A 26 -1.69 6.25 -7.19
CA ASN A 26 -1.64 7.38 -6.24
C ASN A 26 -2.99 7.61 -5.57
N THR A 27 -4.09 7.60 -6.32
CA THR A 27 -5.44 7.76 -5.76
C THR A 27 -5.77 6.65 -4.76
N HIS A 28 -5.46 5.39 -5.07
CA HIS A 28 -5.68 4.29 -4.13
C HIS A 28 -4.83 4.44 -2.86
N LEU A 29 -3.56 4.81 -2.97
CA LEU A 29 -2.69 5.05 -1.80
C LEU A 29 -3.23 6.18 -0.92
N SER A 30 -3.65 7.30 -1.51
CA SER A 30 -4.25 8.41 -0.76
C SER A 30 -5.51 7.97 -0.02
N ARG A 31 -6.39 7.19 -0.66
CA ARG A 31 -7.61 6.66 -0.03
C ARG A 31 -7.31 5.69 1.11
N ILE A 32 -6.34 4.78 0.93
CA ILE A 32 -5.93 3.83 1.98
C ILE A 32 -5.38 4.58 3.19
N ARG A 33 -4.51 5.57 2.96
CA ARG A 33 -3.97 6.43 4.03
C ARG A 33 -5.06 7.19 4.77
N ALA A 34 -6.04 7.74 4.04
CA ALA A 34 -7.17 8.42 4.64
C ALA A 34 -7.99 7.49 5.53
N LYS A 35 -8.24 6.23 5.10
CA LYS A 35 -8.95 5.24 5.92
C LYS A 35 -8.22 4.92 7.22
N TYR A 36 -6.91 4.70 7.15
CA TYR A 36 -6.08 4.47 8.34
C TYR A 36 -6.04 5.69 9.25
N SER A 37 -5.96 6.90 8.69
CA SER A 37 -5.99 8.14 9.45
C SER A 37 -7.33 8.35 10.17
N ALA A 38 -8.45 8.00 9.52
CA ALA A 38 -9.79 8.18 10.09
C ALA A 38 -10.03 7.35 11.36
N VAL A 39 -9.27 6.25 11.54
CA VAL A 39 -9.32 5.39 12.74
C VAL A 39 -8.12 5.60 13.66
N GLY A 40 -7.37 6.70 13.51
CA GLY A 40 -6.22 7.04 14.37
C GLY A 40 -4.97 6.19 14.14
N ARG A 41 -4.91 5.39 13.07
CA ARG A 41 -3.80 4.48 12.75
C ARG A 41 -2.98 4.98 11.56
N THR A 42 -2.53 6.23 11.57
CA THR A 42 -1.86 6.90 10.43
C THR A 42 -0.71 6.09 9.83
N ALA A 43 -0.57 6.16 8.50
CA ALA A 43 0.45 5.44 7.72
C ALA A 43 0.97 6.26 6.52
N PRO A 44 1.76 7.34 6.76
CA PRO A 44 2.12 8.29 5.71
C PRO A 44 3.18 7.79 4.72
N THR A 45 3.96 6.77 5.09
CA THR A 45 5.05 6.22 4.27
C THR A 45 4.73 4.80 3.77
N LYS A 46 5.53 4.28 2.82
CA LYS A 46 5.41 2.88 2.39
C LYS A 46 5.67 1.91 3.55
N ALA A 47 6.72 2.17 4.33
CA ALA A 47 7.06 1.38 5.51
C ALA A 47 5.94 1.41 6.57
N ALA A 48 5.30 2.56 6.80
CA ALA A 48 4.18 2.64 7.73
C ALA A 48 2.96 1.85 7.23
N LEU A 49 2.68 1.86 5.91
CA LEU A 49 1.64 1.01 5.32
C LEU A 49 1.97 -0.48 5.44
N LEU A 50 3.24 -0.86 5.27
CA LEU A 50 3.69 -2.23 5.49
C LEU A 50 3.43 -2.68 6.93
N ALA A 51 3.82 -1.86 7.91
CA ALA A 51 3.58 -2.15 9.32
C ALA A 51 2.07 -2.33 9.63
N ARG A 52 1.20 -1.51 9.01
CA ARG A 52 -0.26 -1.70 9.15
C ARG A 52 -0.75 -2.97 8.47
N ALA A 53 -0.26 -3.29 7.28
CA ALA A 53 -0.64 -4.50 6.58
C ALA A 53 -0.24 -5.76 7.35
N LEU A 54 0.95 -5.79 7.97
CA LEU A 54 1.39 -6.86 8.86
C LEU A 54 0.49 -6.97 10.11
N GLN A 55 0.22 -5.84 10.78
CA GLN A 55 -0.68 -5.81 11.96
C GLN A 55 -2.10 -6.28 11.64
N ASP A 56 -2.57 -6.02 10.42
CA ASP A 56 -3.92 -6.36 9.98
C ASP A 56 -4.00 -7.74 9.31
N GLY A 57 -2.87 -8.44 9.14
CA GLY A 57 -2.80 -9.77 8.53
C GLY A 57 -3.02 -9.78 7.00
N PHE A 58 -2.76 -8.67 6.31
CA PHE A 58 -2.87 -8.58 4.85
C PHE A 58 -1.63 -9.07 4.10
N ILE A 59 -0.50 -9.20 4.79
CA ILE A 59 0.77 -9.70 4.28
C ILE A 59 1.48 -10.40 5.44
N ASP A 60 2.23 -11.46 5.15
CA ASP A 60 3.13 -12.09 6.11
C ASP A 60 4.58 -11.62 5.89
N ILE A 61 5.43 -11.75 6.89
CA ILE A 61 6.88 -11.53 6.77
C ILE A 61 7.49 -12.44 5.71
N ASP A 62 6.94 -13.64 5.53
CA ASP A 62 7.41 -14.59 4.53
C ASP A 62 7.06 -14.19 3.07
N GLU A 63 6.18 -13.19 2.89
CA GLU A 63 5.74 -12.69 1.58
C GLU A 63 6.48 -11.40 1.14
N LEU A 64 7.45 -10.94 1.93
CA LEU A 64 8.22 -9.71 1.71
C LEU A 64 9.45 -9.90 0.80
#